data_AF-J0X188-F1
#
_entry.id   AF-J0X188-F1
#
_cell.length_a   1.000
_cell.length_b   1.000
_cell.length_c   1.000
_cell.angle_alpha   90.00
_cell.angle_beta   90.00
_cell.angle_gamma   90.00
#
_symmetry.space_group_name_H-M   'P 1'
#
loop_
_entity.id
_entity.type
_entity.pdbx_description
1 polymer ?
#
loop_
_entity_poly.entity_id
_entity_poly.type
_entity_poly.pdbx_seq_one_letter_code
_entity_poly.pdbx_strand_id
1 'polypeptide(L)'
;MLRSVTLADISGAVAYPGPGDSKYTRGVVGLITGSDKYPGAAVLGVTAAAKAGAGYIRYMGTEYTQQLVLQSRPEPVMGIGPGSHIDAWVIGSGMADTGSASVGEARHEAAEAVLDACAGSGGSGAGTSGYCVVDAGALPYFTQAAVRYAVPGTGSVRNAVVTPHAGEAVSMLGICGYDVDRTEVEGDPEKYAVLLAQKLACGVVLKGSPTVICSPDAPYPVCLNSTHWLATAGTGDVLAGIMGTLLAQNSEAINRGGKDIQTVAAAAVFIHSLAAGLASEDGLSVERLFAEDMKGIQNDIRQDTQGRKSGQSAREGHPITAMDLCAQIPSAVGLVLSRKQGRG
;
A
#
# COMPACT_ATOMS: atom_id res chain seq x y z
N MET A 1 14.93 -17.70 6.36
CA MET A 1 14.60 -17.15 7.70
C MET A 1 13.67 -15.97 7.47
N LEU A 2 12.64 -15.82 8.31
CA LEU A 2 11.69 -14.71 8.24
C LEU A 2 12.08 -13.62 9.24
N ARG A 3 11.83 -12.36 8.91
CA ARG A 3 11.89 -11.24 9.86
C ARG A 3 10.53 -11.14 10.57
N SER A 4 10.54 -11.22 11.89
CA SER A 4 9.38 -10.80 12.70
C SER A 4 9.32 -9.27 12.73
N VAL A 5 8.12 -8.71 12.55
CA VAL A 5 7.86 -7.28 12.67
C VAL A 5 7.09 -7.05 13.96
N THR A 6 7.65 -6.21 14.82
CA THR A 6 7.07 -5.91 16.13
C THR A 6 6.04 -4.79 16.02
N LEU A 7 5.18 -4.65 17.02
CA LEU A 7 4.30 -3.48 17.09
C LEU A 7 5.05 -2.16 17.24
N ALA A 8 6.28 -2.18 17.78
CA ALA A 8 7.13 -0.99 17.82
C ALA A 8 7.52 -0.56 16.40
N ASP A 9 7.84 -1.51 15.52
CA ASP A 9 8.13 -1.24 14.11
C ASP A 9 6.90 -0.65 13.39
N ILE A 10 5.73 -1.29 13.55
CA ILE A 10 4.46 -0.87 12.95
C ILE A 10 4.05 0.53 13.44
N SER A 11 4.02 0.74 14.76
CA SER A 11 3.62 2.02 15.34
C SER A 11 4.66 3.13 15.10
N GLY A 12 5.92 2.75 14.93
CA GLY A 12 6.98 3.64 14.47
C GLY A 12 6.68 4.23 13.10
N ALA A 13 6.07 3.47 12.18
CA ALA A 13 5.70 3.90 10.84
C ALA A 13 4.42 4.76 10.77
N VAL A 14 3.65 4.87 11.86
CA VAL A 14 2.46 5.72 11.90
C VAL A 14 2.76 7.02 12.66
N ALA A 15 2.49 8.16 12.03
CA ALA A 15 2.72 9.48 12.63
C ALA A 15 1.53 9.92 13.51
N TYR A 16 1.82 10.34 14.74
CA TYR A 16 0.86 11.06 15.58
C TYR A 16 1.04 12.56 15.32
N PRO A 17 0.02 13.30 14.83
CA PRO A 17 0.18 14.71 14.53
C PRO A 17 0.50 15.55 15.78
N GLY A 18 1.48 16.44 15.68
CA GLY A 18 1.88 17.39 16.71
C GLY A 18 1.55 18.86 16.36
N PRO A 19 1.75 19.81 17.29
CA PRO A 19 1.41 21.22 17.09
C PRO A 19 2.16 21.92 15.94
N GLY A 20 3.31 21.38 15.52
CA GLY A 20 4.10 21.92 14.40
C GLY A 20 3.71 21.35 13.03
N ASP A 21 2.78 20.40 12.99
CA ASP A 21 2.41 19.76 11.74
C ASP A 21 1.48 20.62 10.88
N SER A 22 1.68 20.53 9.57
CA SER A 22 0.80 21.07 8.55
C SER A 22 0.27 19.95 7.66
N LYS A 23 -0.71 20.28 6.81
CA LYS A 23 -1.18 19.37 5.76
C LYS A 23 -0.06 18.88 4.82
N TYR A 24 1.07 19.59 4.73
CA TYR A 24 2.21 19.18 3.92
C TYR A 24 3.18 18.28 4.68
N THR A 25 3.48 18.57 5.96
CA THR A 25 4.39 17.74 6.77
C THR A 25 3.77 16.40 7.17
N ARG A 26 2.44 16.28 7.09
CA ARG A 26 1.70 15.03 7.26
C ARG A 26 1.69 14.13 6.01
N GLY A 27 2.51 14.46 5.01
CA GLY A 27 2.65 13.71 3.76
C GLY A 27 1.63 14.11 2.70
N VAL A 28 2.13 14.35 1.49
CA VAL A 28 1.34 14.62 0.29
C VAL A 28 1.30 13.38 -0.59
N VAL A 29 0.12 12.83 -0.81
CA VAL A 29 -0.08 11.65 -1.67
C VAL A 29 -0.66 12.06 -3.01
N GLY A 30 -0.02 11.65 -4.10
CA GLY A 30 -0.52 11.77 -5.46
C GLY A 30 -1.12 10.47 -5.95
N LEU A 31 -2.33 10.47 -6.51
CA LEU A 31 -2.96 9.28 -7.06
C LEU A 31 -3.23 9.46 -8.55
N ILE A 32 -2.73 8.51 -9.35
CA ILE A 32 -3.09 8.34 -10.76
C ILE A 32 -3.71 6.95 -10.90
N THR A 33 -4.98 6.86 -10.52
CA THR A 33 -5.75 5.62 -10.42
C THR A 33 -7.13 5.80 -11.04
N GLY A 34 -7.83 4.70 -11.30
CA GLY A 34 -9.14 4.66 -11.92
C GLY A 34 -9.12 4.95 -13.42
N SER A 35 -10.22 4.64 -14.07
CA SER A 35 -10.52 4.99 -15.46
C SER A 35 -12.04 5.05 -15.62
N ASP A 36 -12.53 5.42 -16.79
CA ASP A 36 -13.98 5.44 -17.03
C ASP A 36 -14.60 4.03 -16.91
N LYS A 37 -13.82 2.99 -17.22
CA LYS A 37 -14.24 1.58 -17.07
C LYS A 37 -14.09 1.07 -15.63
N TYR A 38 -13.12 1.59 -14.88
CA TYR A 38 -12.83 1.16 -13.51
C TYR A 38 -12.77 2.36 -12.54
N PRO A 39 -13.86 3.14 -12.41
CA PRO A 39 -13.84 4.36 -11.60
C PRO A 39 -13.77 4.06 -10.10
N GLY A 40 -14.22 2.88 -9.66
CA GLY A 40 -14.20 2.46 -8.26
C GLY A 40 -12.80 2.45 -7.65
N ALA A 41 -11.76 2.12 -8.44
CA ALA A 41 -10.38 2.12 -7.97
C ALA A 41 -9.92 3.51 -7.50
N ALA A 42 -10.36 4.57 -8.19
CA ALA A 42 -10.09 5.94 -7.77
C ALA A 42 -10.78 6.27 -6.44
N VAL A 43 -12.07 5.97 -6.32
CA VAL A 43 -12.85 6.26 -5.11
C VAL A 43 -12.29 5.51 -3.90
N LEU A 44 -11.95 4.23 -4.07
CA LEU A 44 -11.40 3.38 -3.01
C LEU A 44 -10.01 3.84 -2.58
N GLY A 45 -9.08 4.01 -3.53
CA GLY A 45 -7.70 4.43 -3.23
C GLY A 45 -7.65 5.80 -2.56
N VAL A 46 -8.42 6.78 -3.07
CA VAL A 46 -8.50 8.13 -2.47
C VAL A 46 -9.15 8.10 -1.09
N THR A 47 -10.22 7.32 -0.91
CA THR A 47 -10.87 7.17 0.39
C THR A 47 -9.94 6.54 1.42
N ALA A 48 -9.19 5.52 1.01
CA ALA A 48 -8.22 4.84 1.85
C ALA A 48 -7.09 5.77 2.26
N ALA A 49 -6.54 6.53 1.31
CA ALA A 49 -5.48 7.51 1.57
C ALA A 49 -5.92 8.57 2.60
N ALA A 50 -7.14 9.11 2.44
CA ALA A 50 -7.73 10.07 3.37
C ALA A 50 -7.90 9.48 4.78
N LYS A 51 -8.45 8.27 4.87
CA LYS A 51 -8.70 7.61 6.16
C LYS A 51 -7.45 7.08 6.84
N ALA A 52 -6.39 6.79 6.09
CA ALA A 52 -5.06 6.49 6.62
C ALA A 52 -4.34 7.72 7.17
N GLY A 53 -4.89 8.92 6.98
CA GLY A 53 -4.41 10.16 7.59
C GLY A 53 -3.42 10.95 6.74
N ALA A 54 -3.50 10.85 5.41
CA ALA A 54 -2.77 11.72 4.50
C ALA A 54 -3.02 13.20 4.84
N GLY A 55 -1.96 14.00 4.87
CA GLY A 55 -2.08 15.43 5.11
C GLY A 55 -2.71 16.17 3.94
N TYR A 56 -2.35 15.78 2.72
CA TYR A 56 -2.83 16.36 1.48
C TYR A 56 -2.96 15.28 0.40
N ILE A 57 -4.04 15.32 -0.37
CA ILE A 57 -4.27 14.39 -1.47
C ILE A 57 -4.38 15.15 -2.78
N ARG A 58 -3.60 14.74 -3.77
CA ARG A 58 -3.71 15.17 -5.16
C ARG A 58 -4.21 14.00 -5.99
N TYR A 59 -5.22 14.23 -6.82
CA TYR A 59 -5.79 13.19 -7.66
C TYR A 59 -5.78 13.61 -9.13
N MET A 60 -5.24 12.76 -9.99
CA MET A 60 -5.24 12.92 -11.44
C MET A 60 -6.00 11.76 -12.10
N GLY A 61 -7.22 12.05 -12.55
CA GLY A 61 -8.08 11.12 -13.27
C GLY A 61 -8.85 11.79 -14.40
N THR A 62 -9.68 11.02 -15.12
CA THR A 62 -10.64 11.57 -16.10
C THR A 62 -11.67 12.45 -15.40
N GLU A 63 -12.34 13.35 -16.12
CA GLU A 63 -13.41 14.19 -15.55
C GLU A 63 -14.47 13.35 -14.82
N TYR A 64 -14.85 12.21 -15.41
CA TYR A 64 -15.81 11.27 -14.80
C TYR A 64 -15.33 10.74 -13.45
N THR A 65 -14.08 10.26 -13.38
CA THR A 65 -13.54 9.77 -12.10
C THR A 65 -13.34 10.89 -11.07
N GLN A 66 -12.96 12.10 -11.49
CA GLN A 66 -12.84 13.26 -10.60
C GLN A 66 -14.18 13.62 -9.96
N GLN A 67 -15.27 13.61 -10.74
CA GLN A 67 -16.61 13.87 -10.22
C GLN A 67 -17.03 12.81 -9.18
N LEU A 68 -16.78 11.53 -9.45
CA LEU A 68 -17.11 10.44 -8.51
C LEU A 68 -16.28 10.50 -7.22
N VAL A 69 -15.00 10.85 -7.33
CA VAL A 69 -14.13 11.09 -6.17
C VAL A 69 -14.70 12.24 -5.35
N LEU A 70 -14.99 13.40 -5.97
CA LEU A 70 -15.51 14.58 -5.27
C LEU A 70 -16.88 14.37 -4.62
N GLN A 71 -17.74 13.53 -5.22
CA GLN A 71 -19.02 13.13 -4.62
C GLN A 71 -18.83 12.29 -3.35
N SER A 72 -17.77 11.48 -3.29
CA SER A 72 -17.49 10.62 -2.12
C SER A 72 -16.60 11.30 -1.08
N ARG A 73 -15.69 12.18 -1.52
CA ARG A 73 -14.61 12.81 -0.77
C ARG A 73 -14.36 14.22 -1.30
N PRO A 74 -14.76 15.29 -0.61
CA PRO A 74 -14.53 16.67 -1.05
C PRO A 74 -13.12 17.19 -0.74
N GLU A 75 -12.32 16.47 0.05
CA GLU A 75 -10.99 16.90 0.51
C GLU A 75 -9.86 16.86 -0.55
N PRO A 76 -9.82 15.89 -1.49
CA PRO A 76 -8.77 15.79 -2.48
C PRO A 76 -8.76 16.95 -3.47
N VAL A 77 -7.57 17.39 -3.86
CA VAL A 77 -7.38 18.43 -4.87
C VAL A 77 -7.18 17.77 -6.24
N MET A 78 -8.05 18.12 -7.18
CA MET A 78 -8.00 17.58 -8.54
C MET A 78 -6.86 18.22 -9.33
N GLY A 79 -6.16 17.40 -10.11
CA GLY A 79 -5.09 17.81 -10.99
C GLY A 79 -3.71 17.91 -10.31
N ILE A 80 -2.68 17.78 -11.13
CA ILE A 80 -1.28 17.86 -10.74
C ILE A 80 -0.60 18.82 -11.72
N GLY A 81 -0.29 20.02 -11.24
CA GLY A 81 0.35 21.06 -12.05
C GLY A 81 1.87 21.08 -11.88
N PRO A 82 2.60 21.81 -12.74
CA PRO A 82 4.03 22.04 -12.59
C PRO A 82 4.39 22.55 -11.19
N GLY A 83 5.40 21.95 -10.57
CA GLY A 83 5.82 22.32 -9.20
C GLY A 83 4.93 21.78 -8.08
N SER A 84 3.96 20.92 -8.38
CA SER A 84 3.23 20.18 -7.35
C SER A 84 4.20 19.29 -6.56
N HIS A 85 4.27 19.51 -5.26
CA HIS A 85 4.99 18.63 -4.35
C HIS A 85 4.13 17.41 -4.00
N ILE A 86 4.72 16.22 -4.12
CA ILE A 86 4.14 14.91 -3.81
C ILE A 86 5.24 14.09 -3.15
N ASP A 87 4.98 13.53 -1.98
CA ASP A 87 5.95 12.69 -1.25
C ASP A 87 5.88 11.22 -1.69
N ALA A 88 4.67 10.74 -1.99
CA ALA A 88 4.45 9.41 -2.52
C ALA A 88 3.31 9.36 -3.54
N TRP A 89 3.51 8.54 -4.56
CA TRP A 89 2.56 8.29 -5.63
C TRP A 89 1.87 6.95 -5.45
N VAL A 90 0.63 6.84 -5.92
CA VAL A 90 -0.10 5.58 -6.08
C VAL A 90 -0.58 5.51 -7.52
N ILE A 91 -0.12 4.50 -8.26
CA ILE A 91 -0.33 4.41 -9.71
C ILE A 91 -0.77 2.99 -10.09
N GLY A 92 -1.75 2.91 -10.99
CA GLY A 92 -2.03 1.70 -11.78
C GLY A 92 -3.36 1.01 -11.50
N SER A 93 -3.89 1.08 -10.27
CA SER A 93 -5.23 0.58 -9.95
C SER A 93 -6.27 1.19 -10.90
N GLY A 94 -7.05 0.36 -11.60
CA GLY A 94 -8.06 0.82 -12.58
C GLY A 94 -7.52 1.36 -13.91
N MET A 95 -6.21 1.29 -14.17
CA MET A 95 -5.63 1.45 -15.51
C MET A 95 -5.66 0.08 -16.20
N ALA A 96 -6.57 -0.14 -17.15
CA ALA A 96 -6.46 -1.31 -18.03
C ALA A 96 -5.66 -0.91 -19.26
N ASP A 97 -4.72 -1.78 -19.67
CA ASP A 97 -3.84 -1.69 -20.85
C ASP A 97 -3.57 -0.27 -21.29
N THR A 98 -2.39 0.23 -20.93
CA THR A 98 -1.86 1.59 -21.05
C THR A 98 -1.82 2.16 -22.48
N GLY A 99 -2.92 2.10 -23.22
CA GLY A 99 -3.17 2.89 -24.40
C GLY A 99 -3.73 4.25 -24.00
N SER A 100 -3.22 5.31 -24.63
CA SER A 100 -3.65 6.70 -24.40
C SER A 100 -5.18 6.89 -24.47
N ALA A 101 -5.89 6.03 -25.21
CA ALA A 101 -7.33 6.10 -25.43
C ALA A 101 -8.21 5.84 -24.18
N SER A 102 -7.80 4.99 -23.24
CA SER A 102 -8.62 4.63 -22.05
C SER A 102 -8.31 5.46 -20.80
N VAL A 103 -7.14 6.10 -20.81
CA VAL A 103 -6.52 6.77 -19.66
C VAL A 103 -6.49 8.29 -19.84
N GLY A 104 -6.55 8.77 -21.09
CA GLY A 104 -6.25 10.14 -21.46
C GLY A 104 -4.74 10.34 -21.59
N GLU A 105 -4.32 10.89 -22.73
CA GLU A 105 -2.91 11.00 -23.13
C GLU A 105 -2.02 11.67 -22.08
N ALA A 106 -2.44 12.83 -21.58
CA ALA A 106 -1.69 13.57 -20.55
C ALA A 106 -1.56 12.80 -19.21
N ARG A 107 -2.55 11.98 -18.86
CA ARG A 107 -2.50 11.16 -17.64
C ARG A 107 -1.59 9.96 -17.81
N HIS A 108 -1.63 9.34 -18.99
CA HIS A 108 -0.74 8.26 -19.34
C HIS A 108 0.73 8.73 -19.32
N GLU A 109 1.02 9.86 -19.97
CA GLU A 109 2.36 10.47 -19.98
C GLU A 109 2.83 10.82 -18.55
N ALA A 110 1.96 11.39 -17.72
CA ALA A 110 2.29 11.68 -16.32
C ALA A 110 2.59 10.40 -15.51
N ALA A 111 1.80 9.35 -15.70
CA ALA A 111 2.03 8.06 -15.04
C ALA A 111 3.36 7.44 -15.50
N GLU A 112 3.63 7.41 -16.80
CA GLU A 112 4.89 6.91 -17.36
C GLU A 112 6.09 7.69 -16.83
N ALA A 113 6.02 9.03 -16.80
CA ALA A 113 7.10 9.87 -16.30
C ALA A 113 7.42 9.60 -14.81
N VAL A 114 6.40 9.39 -13.97
CA VAL A 114 6.60 9.03 -12.56
C VAL A 114 7.18 7.62 -12.43
N LEU A 115 6.65 6.65 -13.18
CA LEU A 115 7.12 5.27 -13.15
C LEU A 115 8.57 5.15 -13.62
N ASP A 116 8.95 5.85 -14.70
CA ASP A 116 10.32 5.92 -15.20
C ASP A 116 11.28 6.56 -14.20
N ALA A 117 10.87 7.65 -13.56
CA ALA A 117 11.67 8.31 -12.52
C ALA A 117 11.90 7.36 -11.33
N CYS A 118 10.85 6.69 -10.85
CA CYS A 118 10.95 5.71 -9.76
C CYS A 118 11.73 4.45 -10.16
N ALA A 119 11.70 4.09 -11.45
CA ALA A 119 12.48 2.99 -12.03
C ALA A 119 13.97 3.32 -12.22
N GLY A 120 14.39 4.57 -12.00
CA GLY A 120 15.80 4.98 -12.01
C GLY A 120 16.27 5.63 -13.31
N SER A 121 15.37 6.22 -14.09
CA SER A 121 15.75 7.01 -15.29
C SER A 121 16.63 8.24 -14.98
N GLY A 122 16.80 8.61 -13.70
CA GLY A 122 17.57 9.78 -13.28
C GLY A 122 16.89 11.13 -13.57
N GLY A 123 15.66 11.10 -14.09
CA GLY A 123 14.89 12.29 -14.43
C GLY A 123 14.33 13.00 -13.20
N SER A 124 15.04 14.03 -12.73
CA SER A 124 14.52 15.04 -11.78
C SER A 124 13.58 16.02 -12.49
N GLY A 125 12.50 15.52 -13.10
CA GLY A 125 11.42 16.37 -13.57
C GLY A 125 10.75 17.08 -12.39
N ALA A 126 10.32 18.32 -12.57
CA ALA A 126 9.64 19.09 -11.53
C ALA A 126 8.33 18.38 -11.12
N GLY A 127 8.35 17.63 -10.02
CA GLY A 127 7.22 16.81 -9.52
C GLY A 127 7.46 15.30 -9.47
N THR A 128 8.61 14.79 -9.94
CA THR A 128 8.95 13.35 -9.96
C THR A 128 9.80 12.89 -8.77
N SER A 129 9.96 13.73 -7.74
CA SER A 129 10.67 13.38 -6.51
C SER A 129 9.70 12.77 -5.52
N GLY A 130 9.81 11.47 -5.23
CA GLY A 130 8.99 10.80 -4.23
C GLY A 130 9.10 9.28 -4.29
N TYR A 131 8.34 8.61 -3.43
CA TYR A 131 8.14 7.17 -3.46
C TYR A 131 6.97 6.83 -4.39
N CYS A 132 6.86 5.59 -4.88
CA CYS A 132 5.72 5.15 -5.68
C CYS A 132 5.22 3.77 -5.25
N VAL A 133 3.92 3.65 -5.02
CA VAL A 133 3.20 2.38 -4.97
C VAL A 133 2.70 2.08 -6.38
N VAL A 134 3.13 0.94 -6.91
CA VAL A 134 2.76 0.47 -8.25
C VAL A 134 1.86 -0.75 -8.09
N ASP A 135 0.62 -0.63 -8.53
CA ASP A 135 -0.39 -1.69 -8.43
C ASP A 135 -1.04 -1.98 -9.78
N ALA A 136 -1.62 -3.18 -9.92
CA ALA A 136 -2.42 -3.58 -11.07
C ALA A 136 -1.78 -3.25 -12.44
N GLY A 137 -2.46 -2.45 -13.26
CA GLY A 137 -2.07 -2.19 -14.65
C GLY A 137 -0.76 -1.44 -14.83
N ALA A 138 -0.21 -0.81 -13.78
CA ALA A 138 1.10 -0.17 -13.86
C ALA A 138 2.27 -1.16 -13.64
N LEU A 139 2.00 -2.35 -13.10
CA LEU A 139 3.03 -3.34 -12.77
C LEU A 139 3.87 -3.76 -14.00
N PRO A 140 3.28 -4.12 -15.16
CA PRO A 140 4.07 -4.49 -16.34
C PRO A 140 4.92 -3.34 -16.85
N TYR A 141 4.39 -2.12 -16.87
CA TYR A 141 5.11 -0.93 -17.32
C TYR A 141 6.32 -0.63 -16.43
N PHE A 142 6.10 -0.58 -15.11
CA PHE A 142 7.18 -0.37 -14.15
C PHE A 142 8.25 -1.45 -14.27
N THR A 143 7.84 -2.71 -14.46
CA THR A 143 8.77 -3.84 -14.64
C THR A 143 9.66 -3.63 -15.87
N GLN A 144 9.08 -3.25 -17.00
CA GLN A 144 9.84 -2.93 -18.22
C GLN A 144 10.79 -1.75 -18.02
N ALA A 145 10.33 -0.68 -17.37
CA ALA A 145 11.16 0.48 -17.04
C ALA A 145 12.32 0.12 -16.10
N ALA A 146 12.05 -0.66 -15.05
CA ALA A 146 13.05 -1.10 -14.07
C ALA A 146 14.10 -2.02 -14.70
N VAL A 147 13.71 -2.88 -15.64
CA VAL A 147 14.64 -3.70 -16.43
C VAL A 147 15.45 -2.82 -17.39
N ARG A 148 14.80 -1.87 -18.09
CA ARG A 148 15.46 -0.94 -19.03
C ARG A 148 16.52 -0.08 -18.33
N TYR A 149 16.22 0.43 -17.15
CA TYR A 149 17.10 1.31 -16.38
C TYR A 149 17.92 0.56 -15.32
N ALA A 150 18.02 -0.77 -15.40
CA ALA A 150 18.87 -1.54 -14.50
C ALA A 150 20.34 -1.18 -14.76
N VAL A 151 20.99 -0.58 -13.76
CA VAL A 151 22.43 -0.30 -13.81
C VAL A 151 23.16 -1.35 -12.96
N PRO A 152 24.01 -2.20 -13.57
CA PRO A 152 24.77 -3.19 -12.81
C PRO A 152 25.66 -2.53 -11.75
N GLY A 153 25.59 -3.02 -10.51
CA GLY A 153 26.49 -2.62 -9.43
C GLY A 153 26.12 -1.35 -8.66
N THR A 154 24.99 -0.68 -8.95
CA THR A 154 24.61 0.56 -8.24
C THR A 154 23.96 0.34 -6.88
N GLY A 155 23.50 -0.87 -6.54
CA GLY A 155 23.08 -1.29 -5.18
C GLY A 155 21.93 -0.52 -4.52
N SER A 156 21.52 0.63 -5.07
CA SER A 156 20.49 1.49 -4.49
C SER A 156 19.11 0.91 -4.74
N VAL A 157 18.35 0.78 -3.64
CA VAL A 157 16.93 0.45 -3.70
C VAL A 157 16.18 1.61 -4.35
N ARG A 158 15.35 1.28 -5.33
CA ARG A 158 14.45 2.21 -6.00
C ARG A 158 13.36 2.66 -5.04
N ASN A 159 12.92 3.91 -5.18
CA ASN A 159 11.84 4.50 -4.39
C ASN A 159 10.47 3.97 -4.84
N ALA A 160 10.31 2.65 -4.91
CA ALA A 160 9.10 2.00 -5.39
C ALA A 160 8.74 0.78 -4.53
N VAL A 161 7.43 0.56 -4.37
CA VAL A 161 6.85 -0.66 -3.83
C VAL A 161 5.86 -1.19 -4.84
N VAL A 162 6.08 -2.41 -5.34
CA VAL A 162 5.14 -3.11 -6.23
C VAL A 162 4.24 -4.03 -5.41
N THR A 163 2.95 -4.07 -5.74
CA THR A 163 1.94 -4.84 -4.98
C THR A 163 1.27 -5.96 -5.78
N PRO A 164 2.01 -6.86 -6.45
CA PRO A 164 1.39 -7.90 -7.28
C PRO A 164 0.64 -8.94 -6.45
N HIS A 165 -0.44 -9.50 -6.98
CA HIS A 165 -0.91 -10.85 -6.62
C HIS A 165 -0.18 -11.92 -7.44
N ALA A 166 -0.38 -13.21 -7.16
CA ALA A 166 0.36 -14.30 -7.84
C ALA A 166 0.33 -14.22 -9.39
N GLY A 167 -0.84 -14.04 -10.00
CA GLY A 167 -0.95 -13.84 -11.46
C GLY A 167 -0.21 -12.60 -12.02
N GLU A 168 -0.21 -11.48 -11.29
CA GLU A 168 0.56 -10.29 -11.67
C GLU A 168 2.07 -10.56 -11.53
N ALA A 169 2.49 -11.26 -10.47
CA ALA A 169 3.87 -11.65 -10.25
C ALA A 169 4.41 -12.56 -11.36
N VAL A 170 3.60 -13.51 -11.85
CA VAL A 170 3.93 -14.32 -13.04
C VAL A 170 4.22 -13.44 -14.25
N SER A 171 3.35 -12.48 -14.54
CA SER A 171 3.54 -11.53 -15.66
C SER A 171 4.84 -10.73 -15.50
N MET A 172 5.09 -10.19 -14.31
CA MET A 172 6.31 -9.43 -14.01
C MET A 172 7.58 -10.28 -14.13
N LEU A 173 7.54 -11.52 -13.64
CA LEU A 173 8.64 -12.48 -13.76
C LEU A 173 8.91 -12.85 -15.22
N GLY A 174 7.86 -13.03 -16.03
CA GLY A 174 7.97 -13.22 -17.47
C GLY A 174 8.70 -12.07 -18.17
N ILE A 175 8.39 -10.81 -17.83
CA ILE A 175 9.10 -9.63 -18.34
C ILE A 175 10.58 -9.64 -17.90
N CYS A 176 10.86 -10.16 -16.71
CA CYS A 176 12.22 -10.35 -16.20
C CYS A 176 12.94 -11.57 -16.82
N GLY A 177 12.31 -12.30 -17.75
CA GLY A 177 12.87 -13.46 -18.43
C GLY A 177 12.74 -14.80 -17.69
N TYR A 178 11.84 -14.89 -16.72
CA TYR A 178 11.55 -16.12 -15.98
C TYR A 178 10.29 -16.79 -16.51
N ASP A 179 10.38 -18.08 -16.80
CA ASP A 179 9.23 -18.92 -17.13
C ASP A 179 8.76 -19.60 -15.84
N VAL A 180 7.66 -19.10 -15.29
CA VAL A 180 7.05 -19.56 -14.04
C VAL A 180 5.55 -19.53 -14.18
N ASP A 181 4.86 -20.47 -13.56
CA ASP A 181 3.41 -20.46 -13.50
C ASP A 181 2.85 -19.97 -12.15
N ARG A 182 1.53 -19.79 -12.10
CA ARG A 182 0.84 -19.30 -10.91
C ARG A 182 0.95 -20.28 -9.74
N THR A 183 0.93 -21.58 -10.01
CA THR A 183 1.01 -22.62 -8.97
C THR A 183 2.38 -22.67 -8.31
N GLU A 184 3.44 -22.39 -9.07
CA GLU A 184 4.78 -22.21 -8.51
C GLU A 184 4.84 -20.98 -7.59
N VAL A 185 4.32 -19.84 -8.05
CA VAL A 185 4.31 -18.61 -7.24
C VAL A 185 3.50 -18.77 -5.95
N GLU A 186 2.34 -19.44 -6.01
CA GLU A 186 1.52 -19.72 -4.84
C GLU A 186 2.14 -20.81 -3.94
N GLY A 187 2.94 -21.73 -4.50
CA GLY A 187 3.63 -22.79 -3.78
C GLY A 187 4.87 -22.33 -3.00
N ASP A 188 5.53 -21.27 -3.46
CA ASP A 188 6.70 -20.67 -2.79
C ASP A 188 6.72 -19.13 -2.92
N PRO A 189 5.76 -18.43 -2.31
CA PRO A 189 5.61 -16.98 -2.47
C PRO A 189 6.83 -16.21 -1.93
N GLU A 190 7.52 -16.74 -0.91
CA GLU A 190 8.74 -16.13 -0.36
C GLU A 190 9.85 -16.08 -1.41
N LYS A 191 10.14 -17.20 -2.07
CA LYS A 191 11.15 -17.28 -3.13
C LYS A 191 10.87 -16.28 -4.25
N TYR A 192 9.63 -16.23 -4.74
CA TYR A 192 9.30 -15.40 -5.89
C TYR A 192 9.18 -13.91 -5.54
N ALA A 193 8.76 -13.56 -4.32
CA ALA A 193 8.80 -12.18 -3.84
C ALA A 193 10.25 -11.68 -3.74
N VAL A 194 11.15 -12.47 -3.14
CA VAL A 194 12.58 -12.12 -3.02
C VAL A 194 13.23 -12.01 -4.40
N LEU A 195 12.91 -12.93 -5.31
CA LEU A 195 13.40 -12.88 -6.69
C LEU A 195 12.98 -11.59 -7.40
N LEU A 196 11.71 -11.21 -7.30
CA LEU A 196 11.20 -9.96 -7.85
C LEU A 196 11.89 -8.74 -7.21
N ALA A 197 12.02 -8.70 -5.89
CA ALA A 197 12.65 -7.59 -5.19
C ALA A 197 14.09 -7.40 -5.65
N GLN A 198 14.87 -8.49 -5.76
CA GLN A 198 16.25 -8.43 -6.25
C GLN A 198 16.34 -7.99 -7.71
N LYS A 199 15.46 -8.50 -8.59
CA LYS A 199 15.47 -8.13 -10.01
C LYS A 199 15.05 -6.71 -10.28
N LEU A 200 14.07 -6.22 -9.53
CA LEU A 200 13.52 -4.88 -9.70
C LEU A 200 14.18 -3.87 -8.76
N ALA A 201 15.09 -4.29 -7.88
CA ALA A 201 15.73 -3.46 -6.87
C ALA A 201 14.73 -2.56 -6.13
N CYS A 202 13.54 -3.07 -5.79
CA CYS A 202 12.46 -2.29 -5.16
C CYS A 202 11.76 -3.10 -4.07
N GLY A 203 10.92 -2.45 -3.27
CA GLY A 203 10.03 -3.13 -2.34
C GLY A 203 9.00 -3.98 -3.10
N VAL A 204 8.69 -5.17 -2.59
CA VAL A 204 7.67 -6.08 -3.12
C VAL A 204 6.72 -6.45 -1.99
N VAL A 205 5.43 -6.31 -2.24
CA VAL A 205 4.33 -6.80 -1.40
C VAL A 205 3.55 -7.79 -2.24
N LEU A 206 3.94 -9.06 -2.17
CA LEU A 206 3.28 -10.14 -2.88
C LEU A 206 2.00 -10.53 -2.13
N LYS A 207 0.85 -10.08 -2.67
CA LYS A 207 -0.49 -10.30 -2.11
C LYS A 207 -0.83 -11.80 -2.18
N GLY A 208 -1.26 -12.35 -1.05
CA GLY A 208 -1.57 -13.76 -0.87
C GLY A 208 -1.94 -14.07 0.58
N SER A 209 -2.01 -15.36 0.92
CA SER A 209 -2.22 -15.82 2.29
C SER A 209 -1.10 -16.81 2.65
N PRO A 210 -0.03 -16.37 3.36
CA PRO A 210 0.22 -15.01 3.86
C PRO A 210 0.61 -14.01 2.75
N THR A 211 0.54 -12.72 3.05
CA THR A 211 1.16 -11.68 2.23
C THR A 211 2.65 -11.59 2.56
N VAL A 212 3.50 -11.63 1.55
CA VAL A 212 4.97 -11.60 1.70
C VAL A 212 5.50 -10.21 1.32
N ILE A 213 6.34 -9.64 2.19
CA ILE A 213 6.87 -8.30 2.04
C ILE A 213 8.40 -8.36 2.10
N CYS A 214 9.06 -7.86 1.07
CA CYS A 214 10.52 -7.84 1.02
C CYS A 214 11.05 -6.61 0.29
N SER A 215 12.30 -6.28 0.56
CA SER A 215 13.06 -5.26 -0.14
C SER A 215 14.50 -5.75 -0.34
N PRO A 216 15.26 -5.21 -1.31
CA PRO A 216 16.59 -5.73 -1.64
C PRO A 216 17.63 -5.48 -0.54
N ASP A 217 17.40 -4.48 0.29
CA ASP A 217 18.23 -4.04 1.42
C ASP A 217 17.86 -4.75 2.74
N ALA A 218 16.73 -5.44 2.80
CA ALA A 218 16.33 -6.21 3.97
C ALA A 218 16.88 -7.64 3.93
N PRO A 219 17.45 -8.16 5.03
CA PRO A 219 18.05 -9.49 5.04
C PRO A 219 17.02 -10.62 4.89
N TYR A 220 15.78 -10.39 5.31
CA TYR A 220 14.73 -11.41 5.37
C TYR A 220 13.35 -10.85 5.03
N PRO A 221 12.49 -11.62 4.33
CA PRO A 221 11.11 -11.23 4.09
C PRO A 221 10.29 -11.24 5.39
N VAL A 222 9.20 -10.47 5.36
CA VAL A 222 8.17 -10.40 6.40
C VAL A 222 6.91 -11.07 5.85
N CYS A 223 6.27 -11.92 6.65
CA CYS A 223 5.00 -12.56 6.28
C CYS A 223 3.90 -12.11 7.24
N LEU A 224 2.81 -11.59 6.69
CA LEU A 224 1.63 -11.18 7.48
C LEU A 224 0.42 -12.00 7.04
N ASN A 225 -0.25 -12.59 8.03
CA ASN A 225 -1.54 -13.26 7.85
C ASN A 225 -2.66 -12.24 7.95
N SER A 226 -3.76 -12.49 7.25
CA SER A 226 -4.94 -11.63 7.27
C SER A 226 -6.21 -12.48 7.23
N THR A 227 -7.35 -11.86 7.51
CA THR A 227 -8.65 -12.52 7.30
C THR A 227 -8.87 -12.87 5.83
N HIS A 228 -9.50 -14.02 5.57
CA HIS A 228 -9.89 -14.44 4.24
C HIS A 228 -11.06 -13.59 3.67
N TRP A 229 -11.75 -12.83 4.51
CA TRP A 229 -12.81 -11.90 4.09
C TRP A 229 -12.29 -10.75 3.20
N LEU A 230 -10.97 -10.59 3.08
CA LEU A 230 -10.33 -9.71 2.10
C LEU A 230 -10.45 -10.17 0.64
N ALA A 231 -10.93 -11.39 0.39
CA ALA A 231 -11.20 -11.95 -0.94
C ALA A 231 -12.45 -11.31 -1.60
N THR A 232 -12.48 -9.98 -1.66
CA THR A 232 -13.48 -9.17 -2.32
C THR A 232 -12.81 -8.11 -3.19
N ALA A 233 -13.45 -7.70 -4.27
CA ALA A 233 -12.86 -6.76 -5.22
C ALA A 233 -12.59 -5.39 -4.57
N GLY A 234 -11.48 -4.76 -4.97
CA GLY A 234 -11.11 -3.41 -4.53
C GLY A 234 -10.33 -3.32 -3.22
N THR A 235 -10.12 -4.42 -2.49
CA THR A 235 -9.27 -4.42 -1.28
C THR A 235 -7.81 -4.07 -1.60
N GLY A 236 -7.32 -4.48 -2.78
CA GLY A 236 -6.01 -4.06 -3.30
C GLY A 236 -5.89 -2.54 -3.48
N ASP A 237 -6.92 -1.88 -4.00
CA ASP A 237 -6.94 -0.42 -4.16
C ASP A 237 -6.88 0.29 -2.80
N VAL A 238 -7.55 -0.29 -1.80
CA VAL A 238 -7.50 0.20 -0.41
C VAL A 238 -6.09 0.05 0.18
N LEU A 239 -5.46 -1.11 0.01
CA LEU A 239 -4.07 -1.33 0.44
C LEU A 239 -3.12 -0.32 -0.22
N ALA A 240 -3.26 -0.08 -1.53
CA ALA A 240 -2.42 0.85 -2.26
C ALA A 240 -2.55 2.29 -1.72
N GLY A 241 -3.79 2.73 -1.41
CA GLY A 241 -4.04 4.02 -0.78
C GLY A 241 -3.44 4.16 0.63
N ILE A 242 -3.57 3.13 1.48
CA ILE A 242 -2.94 3.10 2.82
C ILE A 242 -1.41 3.19 2.69
N MET A 243 -0.83 2.40 1.79
CA MET A 243 0.61 2.31 1.59
C MET A 243 1.20 3.61 1.05
N GLY A 244 0.54 4.25 0.08
CA GLY A 244 0.94 5.56 -0.42
C GLY A 244 0.95 6.61 0.70
N THR A 245 -0.05 6.61 1.57
CA THR A 245 -0.09 7.50 2.74
C THR A 245 1.07 7.25 3.71
N LEU A 246 1.36 5.99 4.06
CA LEU A 246 2.46 5.72 4.99
C LEU A 246 3.83 6.00 4.38
N LEU A 247 4.03 5.75 3.08
CA LEU A 247 5.27 6.15 2.39
C LEU A 247 5.42 7.67 2.39
N ALA A 248 4.36 8.42 2.12
CA ALA A 248 4.38 9.89 2.18
C ALA A 248 4.73 10.40 3.58
N GLN A 249 4.13 9.83 4.63
CA GLN A 249 4.40 10.21 6.02
C GLN A 249 5.83 9.87 6.48
N ASN A 250 6.49 8.90 5.84
CA ASN A 250 7.82 8.43 6.23
C ASN A 250 8.90 8.83 5.22
N SER A 251 8.59 9.61 4.18
CA SER A 251 9.51 9.93 3.08
C SER A 251 10.84 10.50 3.59
N GLU A 252 10.79 11.48 4.50
CA GLU A 252 11.98 12.05 5.12
C GLU A 252 12.76 11.06 5.99
N ALA A 253 12.05 10.23 6.76
CA ALA A 253 12.68 9.25 7.64
C ALA A 253 13.41 8.17 6.84
N ILE A 254 12.84 7.74 5.72
CA ILE A 254 13.47 6.79 4.79
C ILE A 254 14.68 7.44 4.14
N ASN A 255 14.56 8.67 3.62
CA ASN A 255 15.66 9.40 2.99
C ASN A 255 16.86 9.61 3.93
N ARG A 256 16.62 9.74 5.25
CA ARG A 256 17.67 9.87 6.28
C ARG A 256 18.21 8.53 6.78
N GLY A 257 17.71 7.39 6.28
CA GLY A 257 18.08 6.06 6.73
C GLY A 257 17.54 5.69 8.13
N GLY A 258 16.57 6.44 8.65
CA GLY A 258 15.94 6.19 9.94
C GLY A 258 14.80 5.16 9.88
N LYS A 259 14.38 4.76 8.68
CA LYS A 259 13.37 3.72 8.45
C LYS A 259 13.56 3.08 7.08
N ASP A 260 13.32 1.78 6.98
CA ASP A 260 13.34 1.06 5.71
C ASP A 260 11.94 0.95 5.07
N ILE A 261 11.91 0.81 3.74
CA ILE A 261 10.68 0.68 2.96
C ILE A 261 9.89 -0.58 3.37
N GLN A 262 10.56 -1.69 3.66
CA GLN A 262 9.90 -2.94 4.06
C GLN A 262 9.10 -2.76 5.36
N THR A 263 9.64 -2.05 6.35
CA THR A 263 8.93 -1.74 7.61
C THR A 263 7.69 -0.87 7.35
N VAL A 264 7.78 0.13 6.48
CA VAL A 264 6.62 0.98 6.12
C VAL A 264 5.56 0.18 5.36
N ALA A 265 5.97 -0.68 4.43
CA ALA A 265 5.08 -1.57 3.70
C ALA A 265 4.41 -2.60 4.63
N ALA A 266 5.15 -3.15 5.59
CA ALA A 266 4.61 -4.03 6.63
C ALA A 266 3.57 -3.32 7.48
N ALA A 267 3.80 -2.06 7.86
CA ALA A 267 2.80 -1.26 8.57
C ALA A 267 1.53 -1.04 7.74
N ALA A 268 1.65 -0.81 6.43
CA ALA A 268 0.50 -0.64 5.54
C ALA A 268 -0.34 -1.92 5.46
N VAL A 269 0.31 -3.08 5.23
CA VAL A 269 -0.35 -4.39 5.17
C VAL A 269 -0.96 -4.75 6.52
N PHE A 270 -0.29 -4.41 7.63
CA PHE A 270 -0.79 -4.62 8.97
C PHE A 270 -2.08 -3.83 9.23
N ILE A 271 -2.09 -2.51 8.96
CA ILE A 271 -3.27 -1.65 9.15
C ILE A 271 -4.42 -2.12 8.26
N HIS A 272 -4.12 -2.49 7.01
CA HIS A 272 -5.09 -3.07 6.09
C HIS A 272 -5.71 -4.36 6.65
N SER A 273 -4.87 -5.28 7.14
CA SER A 273 -5.32 -6.56 7.70
C SER A 273 -6.11 -6.39 9.00
N LEU A 274 -5.70 -5.45 9.86
CA LEU A 274 -6.40 -5.11 11.09
C LEU A 274 -7.76 -4.48 10.78
N ALA A 275 -7.83 -3.53 9.86
CA ALA A 275 -9.08 -2.91 9.44
C ALA A 275 -10.04 -3.96 8.84
N ALA A 276 -9.54 -4.95 8.11
CA ALA A 276 -10.34 -6.05 7.58
C ALA A 276 -10.87 -6.97 8.69
N GLY A 277 -10.03 -7.33 9.66
CA GLY A 277 -10.44 -8.11 10.82
C GLY A 277 -11.51 -7.40 11.66
N LEU A 278 -11.38 -6.08 11.85
CA LEU A 278 -12.39 -5.26 12.51
C LEU A 278 -13.69 -5.20 11.70
N ALA A 279 -13.61 -4.98 10.39
CA ALA A 279 -14.78 -4.85 9.51
C ALA A 279 -15.58 -6.16 9.41
N SER A 280 -14.89 -7.30 9.44
CA SER A 280 -15.49 -8.63 9.36
C SER A 280 -15.87 -9.22 10.71
N GLU A 281 -15.52 -8.57 11.82
CA GLU A 281 -15.59 -9.15 13.17
C GLU A 281 -14.84 -10.50 13.31
N ASP A 282 -13.83 -10.76 12.48
CA ASP A 282 -12.98 -11.95 12.52
C ASP A 282 -11.93 -11.83 13.63
N GLY A 283 -12.36 -12.16 14.86
CA GLY A 283 -11.51 -12.09 16.05
C GLY A 283 -10.29 -13.01 16.00
N LEU A 284 -10.37 -14.15 15.29
CA LEU A 284 -9.24 -15.08 15.15
C LEU A 284 -8.12 -14.47 14.32
N SER A 285 -8.46 -13.85 13.19
CA SER A 285 -7.46 -13.19 12.34
C SER A 285 -6.82 -11.99 13.04
N VAL A 286 -7.61 -11.24 13.80
CA VAL A 286 -7.06 -10.13 14.59
C VAL A 286 -6.12 -10.65 15.68
N GLU A 287 -6.48 -11.70 16.43
CA GLU A 287 -5.59 -12.30 17.43
C GLU A 287 -4.27 -12.80 16.81
N ARG A 288 -4.32 -13.41 15.62
CA ARG A 288 -3.13 -13.89 14.91
C ARG A 288 -2.19 -12.77 14.46
N LEU A 289 -2.72 -11.59 14.12
CA LEU A 289 -1.89 -10.42 13.80
C LEU A 289 -1.03 -9.96 14.99
N PHE A 290 -1.44 -10.30 16.21
CA PHE A 290 -0.79 -9.85 17.44
C PHE A 290 -0.13 -11.00 18.24
N ALA A 291 -0.11 -12.21 17.68
CA ALA A 291 0.22 -13.43 18.41
C ALA A 291 1.69 -13.55 18.85
N GLU A 292 2.61 -12.74 18.31
CA GLU A 292 4.01 -12.77 18.72
C GLU A 292 4.34 -11.85 19.90
N ASP A 293 3.42 -11.00 20.41
CA ASP A 293 3.75 -10.13 21.56
C ASP A 293 2.61 -9.66 22.51
N MET A 294 1.33 -10.04 22.32
CA MET A 294 0.24 -9.25 22.96
C MET A 294 -0.86 -10.03 23.68
N LYS A 295 -0.67 -10.25 24.99
CA LYS A 295 -1.78 -10.59 25.91
C LYS A 295 -2.74 -9.40 26.19
N GLY A 296 -2.34 -8.17 25.88
CA GLY A 296 -3.12 -6.95 26.19
C GLY A 296 -4.29 -6.67 25.24
N ILE A 297 -4.11 -6.94 23.93
CA ILE A 297 -5.05 -6.54 22.87
C ILE A 297 -6.38 -7.27 22.95
N GLN A 298 -6.37 -8.52 23.40
CA GLN A 298 -7.60 -9.31 23.60
C GLN A 298 -8.60 -8.60 24.52
N ASN A 299 -8.12 -7.77 25.47
CA ASN A 299 -9.00 -7.09 26.41
C ASN A 299 -9.62 -5.81 25.85
N ASP A 300 -8.89 -5.04 25.03
CA ASP A 300 -9.39 -3.76 24.49
C ASP A 300 -10.33 -3.96 23.31
N ILE A 301 -10.04 -4.92 22.43
CA ILE A 301 -11.01 -5.31 21.38
C ILE A 301 -12.29 -5.82 22.04
N ARG A 302 -12.18 -6.60 23.12
CA ARG A 302 -13.35 -7.01 23.91
C ARG A 302 -14.09 -5.83 24.55
N GLN A 303 -13.41 -4.74 24.92
CA GLN A 303 -14.04 -3.57 25.54
C GLN A 303 -14.68 -2.61 24.54
N ASP A 304 -14.09 -2.39 23.36
CA ASP A 304 -14.71 -1.58 22.30
C ASP A 304 -15.93 -2.31 21.68
N THR A 305 -15.96 -3.65 21.81
CA THR A 305 -17.12 -4.48 21.47
C THR A 305 -18.12 -4.65 22.63
N GLN A 306 -17.89 -4.03 23.81
CA GLN A 306 -18.70 -4.26 25.02
C GLN A 306 -19.95 -3.37 25.11
N GLY A 307 -20.93 -3.73 24.28
CA GLY A 307 -22.29 -3.98 24.74
C GLY A 307 -22.60 -5.49 24.89
N ARG A 308 -21.63 -6.40 24.76
CA ARG A 308 -21.91 -7.83 24.58
C ARG A 308 -21.17 -8.75 25.57
N LYS A 309 -21.96 -9.66 26.13
CA LYS A 309 -21.71 -10.56 27.26
C LYS A 309 -20.44 -11.41 27.08
N SER A 310 -19.66 -11.52 28.17
CA SER A 310 -18.54 -12.44 28.33
C SER A 310 -18.99 -13.89 28.08
N GLY A 311 -18.41 -14.56 27.07
CA GLY A 311 -18.60 -15.99 26.85
C GLY A 311 -18.63 -16.50 25.40
N GLN A 312 -18.53 -15.63 24.37
CA GLN A 312 -18.52 -16.11 22.98
C GLN A 312 -17.10 -16.44 22.50
N SER A 313 -16.93 -17.63 21.91
CA SER A 313 -15.71 -18.04 21.21
C SER A 313 -15.35 -17.03 20.12
N ALA A 314 -14.08 -16.95 19.74
CA ALA A 314 -13.65 -16.14 18.62
C ALA A 314 -14.50 -16.46 17.38
N ARG A 315 -15.09 -15.43 16.76
CA ARG A 315 -16.01 -15.57 15.63
C ARG A 315 -15.21 -15.80 14.35
N GLU A 316 -15.75 -16.61 13.44
CA GLU A 316 -15.20 -16.83 12.08
C GLU A 316 -15.38 -15.60 11.15
N GLY A 317 -15.91 -14.50 11.68
CA GLY A 317 -16.20 -13.26 10.96
C GLY A 317 -17.40 -13.34 10.00
N HIS A 318 -17.56 -12.33 9.16
CA HIS A 318 -18.59 -12.24 8.12
C HIS A 318 -18.07 -11.54 6.85
N PRO A 319 -18.76 -11.69 5.70
CA PRO A 319 -18.40 -10.99 4.47
C PRO A 319 -18.34 -9.48 4.65
N ILE A 320 -17.41 -8.83 3.93
CA ILE A 320 -17.23 -7.38 3.90
C ILE A 320 -17.07 -6.89 2.45
N THR A 321 -17.27 -5.59 2.26
CA THR A 321 -16.90 -4.88 1.04
C THR A 321 -15.61 -4.07 1.26
N ALA A 322 -14.99 -3.59 0.17
CA ALA A 322 -13.85 -2.67 0.26
C ALA A 322 -14.20 -1.36 0.98
N MET A 323 -15.46 -0.93 0.96
CA MET A 323 -15.89 0.27 1.69
C MET A 323 -16.07 0.03 3.19
N ASP A 324 -16.46 -1.18 3.61
CA ASP A 324 -16.46 -1.56 5.04
C ASP A 324 -15.04 -1.59 5.59
N LEU A 325 -14.10 -2.12 4.81
CA LEU A 325 -12.67 -2.06 5.11
C LEU A 325 -12.20 -0.60 5.25
N CYS A 326 -12.50 0.25 4.26
CA CYS A 326 -12.21 1.68 4.34
C CYS A 326 -12.77 2.29 5.63
N ALA A 327 -14.01 1.97 6.01
CA ALA A 327 -14.65 2.53 7.20
C ALA A 327 -13.83 2.28 8.48
N GLN A 328 -13.13 1.15 8.57
CA GLN A 328 -12.35 0.74 9.74
C GLN A 328 -10.87 1.18 9.76
N ILE A 329 -10.36 1.78 8.68
CA ILE A 329 -8.96 2.27 8.65
C ILE A 329 -8.65 3.21 9.83
N PRO A 330 -9.48 4.22 10.18
CA PRO A 330 -9.17 5.11 11.30
C PRO A 330 -9.11 4.38 12.64
N SER A 331 -9.97 3.38 12.86
CA SER A 331 -9.96 2.54 14.07
C SER A 331 -8.66 1.73 14.15
N ALA A 332 -8.26 1.11 13.04
CA ALA A 332 -7.00 0.36 12.96
C ALA A 332 -5.77 1.26 13.21
N VAL A 333 -5.73 2.46 12.60
CA VAL A 333 -4.69 3.46 12.84
C VAL A 333 -4.67 3.90 14.32
N GLY A 334 -5.85 4.14 14.92
CA GLY A 334 -5.99 4.53 16.32
C GLY A 334 -5.45 3.46 17.28
N LEU A 335 -5.76 2.19 17.03
CA LEU A 335 -5.23 1.06 17.80
C LEU A 335 -3.71 0.93 17.67
N VAL A 336 -3.14 1.15 16.48
CA VAL A 336 -1.68 1.16 16.30
C VAL A 336 -1.03 2.33 17.07
N LEU A 337 -1.66 3.51 17.05
CA LEU A 337 -1.13 4.71 17.71
C LEU A 337 -1.24 4.66 19.25
N SER A 338 -2.29 4.07 19.83
CA SER A 338 -2.43 3.96 21.28
C SER A 338 -1.24 3.23 21.91
N ARG A 339 -0.75 2.19 21.21
CA ARG A 339 0.39 1.37 21.62
C ARG A 339 1.72 2.10 21.57
N LYS A 340 1.89 3.09 20.67
CA LYS A 340 3.07 3.97 20.64
C LYS A 340 3.24 4.78 21.92
N GLN A 341 2.13 5.12 22.58
CA GLN A 341 2.11 5.97 23.77
C GLN A 341 2.16 5.19 25.09
N GLY A 342 2.33 3.86 25.05
CA GLY A 342 2.26 3.01 26.25
C GLY A 342 0.87 2.97 26.88
N ARG A 343 -0.17 3.40 26.14
CA ARG A 343 -1.57 3.24 26.51
C ARG A 343 -2.04 1.99 25.80
N GLY A 344 -1.86 0.88 26.51
CA GLY A 344 -1.84 -0.47 25.97
C GLY A 344 -3.19 -0.98 25.54
#